data_AF-I1CJ35-F1
#
_entry.id   AF-I1CJ35-F1
#
_cell.length_a   1.000
_cell.length_b   1.000
_cell.length_c   1.000
_cell.angle_alpha   90.00
_cell.angle_beta   90.00
_cell.angle_gamma   90.00
#
_symmetry.space_group_name_H-M   'P 1'
#
loop_
_entity.id
_entity.type
_entity.pdbx_description
1 polymer ?
#
loop_
_entity_poly.entity_id
_entity_poly.type
_entity_poly.pdbx_seq_one_letter_code
_entity_poly.pdbx_strand_id
1 'polypeptide(L)'
;MNCNTTYCYRHTPELIQTRNKDDFNTIKLQKDLEQLSTEEQQCINTAWNLFKQASSSSRLLILKGILSNACTPQLSFLSTAVTPLLSADFSLVFPREITVQIFRYLDASSLCAAAQVNRRWRRIADDDTLWHRLCEQHINKKCTRCGWGLPLLPPARKRPRQETTASEGHKRRRPWKEVYSERLVVERHWRRNTAKHSTFQRQHEAAISCLQLSEPHNLLMTGSIDKTVTVWNLETGQVLRKLKGHSRPIQTLQFDDTKLVTGSMDHTLRIWNYHTGQCIRTLEGHTEGVVHLHFNCRLLASGSADATIKVWNFQTGECFTLTGHTQAVQHVQIYQSTQLVSSSQDSTIRLWDLDKRLCLRTFQGHMAPVLTAIPSMSHFLHTFSDKREDVLISGSLDHTIKVWSIETGQCLQTLFGHIQGVRALAYDKLRLISGSLDGSLKLWDSQNGLPMYSLQPSTAPVTAVGLSDTKVISADDQGDIHVWDFGCC
;
A
#
# COMPACT_ATOMS: atom_id res chain seq x y z
N MET A 1 -30.62 -14.72 10.36
CA MET A 1 -29.27 -15.10 10.80
C MET A 1 -28.25 -14.41 9.88
N ASN A 2 -28.12 -13.09 9.98
CA ASN A 2 -27.18 -12.33 9.16
C ASN A 2 -26.01 -11.90 10.04
N CYS A 3 -24.92 -12.66 9.93
CA CYS A 3 -23.68 -12.40 10.64
C CYS A 3 -23.02 -11.13 10.10
N ASN A 4 -23.35 -9.98 10.68
CA ASN A 4 -22.52 -8.78 10.65
C ASN A 4 -21.15 -9.13 11.27
N THR A 5 -20.20 -9.53 10.42
CA THR A 5 -18.78 -9.70 10.75
C THR A 5 -17.98 -8.83 9.78
N THR A 6 -18.20 -7.52 9.87
CA THR A 6 -17.54 -6.48 9.06
C THR A 6 -16.08 -6.24 9.42
N TYR A 7 -15.50 -7.03 10.33
CA TYR A 7 -14.12 -6.88 10.75
C TYR A 7 -13.33 -8.19 10.60
N CYS A 8 -12.18 -8.10 9.93
CA CYS A 8 -11.16 -9.13 10.02
C CYS A 8 -10.60 -9.12 11.45
N TYR A 9 -10.90 -10.16 12.23
CA TYR A 9 -10.35 -10.37 13.60
C TYR A 9 -8.82 -10.18 13.66
N ARG A 10 -8.13 -10.34 12.52
CA ARG A 10 -6.69 -10.20 12.38
C ARG A 10 -6.14 -8.76 12.36
N HIS A 11 -6.95 -7.70 12.35
CA HIS A 11 -6.40 -6.33 12.30
C HIS A 11 -7.23 -5.29 13.04
N THR A 12 -8.13 -5.70 13.93
CA THR A 12 -8.92 -4.77 14.75
C THR A 12 -8.12 -4.29 15.95
N PRO A 13 -7.64 -3.04 15.98
CA PRO A 13 -6.97 -2.49 17.16
C PRO A 13 -7.98 -2.04 18.24
N GLU A 14 -9.28 -2.06 17.93
CA GLU A 14 -10.35 -1.54 18.80
C GLU A 14 -11.09 -2.62 19.59
N LEU A 15 -10.65 -3.89 19.53
CA LEU A 15 -11.03 -4.86 20.54
C LEU A 15 -10.20 -4.63 21.81
N ILE A 16 -10.32 -3.43 22.38
CA ILE A 16 -10.13 -3.24 23.81
C ILE A 16 -11.35 -3.93 24.44
N GLN A 17 -11.31 -5.25 24.52
CA GLN A 17 -12.04 -5.89 25.60
C GLN A 17 -11.32 -5.47 26.87
N THR A 18 -11.85 -4.44 27.52
CA THR A 18 -11.84 -4.39 28.97
C THR A 18 -12.60 -5.63 29.44
N ARG A 19 -11.93 -6.79 29.40
CA ARG A 19 -12.25 -7.85 30.35
C ARG A 19 -11.84 -7.29 31.69
N ASN A 20 -12.72 -6.47 32.27
CA ASN A 20 -12.81 -6.35 33.70
C ASN A 20 -13.10 -7.78 34.14
N LYS A 21 -12.05 -8.51 34.49
CA LYS A 21 -12.15 -9.76 35.21
C LYS A 21 -12.85 -9.39 36.51
N ASP A 22 -14.12 -9.74 36.57
CA ASP A 22 -14.87 -9.99 37.78
C ASP A 22 -14.69 -8.93 38.87
N ASP A 23 -15.38 -7.80 38.73
CA ASP A 23 -16.15 -7.42 39.90
C ASP A 23 -17.15 -8.56 40.08
N PHE A 24 -16.92 -9.44 41.06
CA PHE A 24 -18.03 -10.07 41.78
C PHE A 24 -19.15 -9.05 41.77
N ASN A 25 -20.37 -9.37 41.34
CA ASN A 25 -21.45 -8.38 41.28
C ASN A 25 -21.67 -7.75 42.67
N THR A 26 -20.82 -6.81 43.08
CA THR A 26 -20.74 -6.17 44.39
C THR A 26 -22.01 -5.38 44.56
N ILE A 27 -22.50 -4.82 43.45
CA ILE A 27 -23.80 -4.20 43.30
C ILE A 27 -24.95 -5.19 43.56
N LYS A 28 -24.88 -6.45 43.10
CA LYS A 28 -25.92 -7.45 43.35
C LYS A 28 -25.85 -7.99 44.78
N LEU A 29 -24.65 -8.27 45.28
CA LEU A 29 -24.39 -8.63 46.68
C LEU A 29 -24.87 -7.54 47.64
N GLN A 30 -24.67 -6.28 47.30
CA GLN A 30 -25.11 -5.14 48.11
C GLN A 30 -26.62 -4.97 48.05
N LYS A 31 -27.26 -5.17 46.89
CA LYS A 31 -28.72 -5.22 46.76
C LYS A 31 -29.36 -6.36 47.54
N ASP A 32 -28.77 -7.56 47.49
CA ASP A 32 -29.25 -8.72 48.24
C ASP A 32 -29.06 -8.51 49.75
N LEU A 33 -28.01 -7.77 50.16
CA LEU A 33 -27.77 -7.39 51.55
C LEU A 33 -28.77 -6.33 52.04
N GLU A 34 -29.11 -5.34 51.20
CA GLU A 34 -30.11 -4.30 51.48
C GLU A 34 -31.54 -4.84 51.63
N GLN A 35 -31.84 -6.03 51.08
CA GLN A 35 -33.13 -6.72 51.25
C GLN A 35 -33.30 -7.42 52.61
N LEU A 36 -32.20 -7.60 53.35
CA LEU A 36 -32.21 -8.29 54.65
C LEU A 36 -32.51 -7.33 55.81
N SER A 37 -32.88 -7.88 56.96
CA SER A 37 -33.11 -7.10 58.17
C SER A 37 -31.82 -6.43 58.68
N THR A 38 -31.96 -5.31 59.40
CA THR A 38 -30.81 -4.55 59.92
C THR A 38 -29.91 -5.36 60.86
N GLU A 39 -30.46 -6.36 61.56
CA GLU A 39 -29.71 -7.24 62.46
C GLU A 39 -28.88 -8.27 61.66
N GLU A 40 -29.45 -8.87 60.62
CA GLU A 40 -28.75 -9.83 59.76
C GLU A 40 -27.62 -9.16 58.97
N GLN A 41 -27.84 -7.93 58.50
CA GLN A 41 -26.81 -7.12 57.84
C GLN A 41 -25.60 -6.88 58.75
N GLN A 42 -25.82 -6.59 60.03
CA GLN A 42 -24.72 -6.39 60.99
C GLN A 42 -23.94 -7.69 61.23
N CYS A 43 -24.62 -8.82 61.37
CA CYS A 43 -24.00 -10.13 61.53
C CYS A 43 -23.14 -10.53 60.31
N ILE A 44 -23.63 -10.31 59.09
CA ILE A 44 -22.88 -10.62 57.87
C ILE A 44 -21.65 -9.70 57.74
N ASN A 45 -21.81 -8.40 58.01
CA ASN A 45 -20.71 -7.43 57.92
C ASN A 45 -19.62 -7.67 58.97
N THR A 46 -19.99 -8.06 60.19
CA THR A 46 -19.01 -8.44 61.23
C THR A 46 -18.22 -9.69 60.82
N ALA A 47 -18.87 -10.71 60.27
CA ALA A 47 -18.19 -11.90 59.75
C ALA A 47 -17.20 -11.57 58.61
N TRP A 48 -17.59 -10.70 57.67
CA TRP A 48 -16.69 -10.24 56.61
C TRP A 48 -15.52 -9.44 57.15
N ASN A 49 -15.73 -8.59 58.15
CA ASN A 49 -14.67 -7.81 58.78
C ASN A 49 -13.68 -8.70 59.55
N LEU A 50 -14.18 -9.70 60.29
CA LEU A 50 -13.34 -10.69 60.96
C LEU A 50 -12.49 -11.48 59.95
N PHE A 51 -13.06 -11.89 58.82
CA PHE A 51 -12.31 -12.57 57.76
C PHE A 51 -11.25 -11.66 57.12
N LYS A 52 -11.59 -10.39 56.87
CA LYS A 52 -10.66 -9.38 56.34
C LYS A 52 -9.52 -9.06 57.30
N GLN A 53 -9.75 -9.06 58.60
CA GLN A 53 -8.71 -8.75 59.61
C GLN A 53 -7.83 -9.95 59.97
N ALA A 54 -8.27 -11.19 59.67
CA ALA A 54 -7.52 -12.40 60.00
C ALA A 54 -6.21 -12.57 59.19
N SER A 55 -5.22 -13.23 59.80
CA SER A 55 -3.93 -13.59 59.15
C SER A 55 -4.11 -14.63 58.04
N SER A 56 -3.12 -14.78 57.13
CA SER A 56 -3.22 -15.70 55.98
C SER A 56 -3.45 -17.17 56.38
N SER A 57 -2.84 -17.63 57.48
CA SER A 57 -3.02 -19.00 57.99
C SER A 57 -4.41 -19.16 58.64
N SER A 58 -4.87 -18.16 59.39
CA SER A 58 -6.22 -18.12 59.98
C SER A 58 -7.31 -18.09 58.91
N ARG A 59 -7.14 -17.35 57.81
CA ARG A 59 -8.11 -17.32 56.70
C ARG A 59 -8.27 -18.69 56.03
N LEU A 60 -7.17 -19.43 55.86
CA LEU A 60 -7.23 -20.80 55.34
C LEU A 60 -7.99 -21.75 56.27
N LEU A 61 -7.83 -21.60 57.59
CA LEU A 61 -8.58 -22.39 58.58
C LEU A 61 -10.08 -22.03 58.57
N ILE A 62 -10.41 -20.74 58.48
CA ILE A 62 -11.80 -20.27 58.36
C ILE A 62 -12.45 -20.85 57.08
N LEU A 63 -11.75 -20.79 55.94
CA LEU A 63 -12.25 -21.37 54.68
C LEU A 63 -12.44 -22.88 54.78
N LYS A 64 -11.50 -23.61 55.41
CA LYS A 64 -11.65 -25.05 55.66
C LYS A 64 -12.86 -25.37 56.54
N GLY A 65 -13.10 -24.58 57.60
CA GLY A 65 -14.27 -24.73 58.46
C GLY A 65 -15.59 -24.39 57.78
N ILE A 66 -15.61 -23.38 56.92
CA ILE A 66 -16.80 -23.06 56.09
C ILE A 66 -17.07 -24.20 55.11
N LEU A 67 -16.03 -24.77 54.48
CA LEU A 67 -16.16 -25.89 53.55
C LEU A 67 -16.64 -27.18 54.24
N SER A 68 -16.21 -27.46 55.48
CA SER A 68 -16.67 -28.63 56.22
C SER A 68 -18.13 -28.54 56.67
N ASN A 69 -18.62 -27.32 56.88
CA ASN A 69 -19.98 -27.07 57.39
C ASN A 69 -20.99 -26.73 56.28
N ALA A 70 -20.53 -26.58 55.04
CA ALA A 70 -21.37 -26.23 53.90
C ALA A 70 -22.18 -27.42 53.37
N CYS A 71 -23.43 -27.19 52.96
CA CYS A 71 -24.28 -28.22 52.35
C CYS A 71 -24.01 -28.39 50.85
N THR A 72 -24.49 -29.49 50.24
CA THR A 72 -24.21 -29.84 48.83
C THR A 72 -24.59 -28.75 47.80
N PRO A 73 -25.70 -27.98 47.95
CA PRO A 73 -25.98 -26.83 47.08
C PRO A 73 -24.97 -25.68 47.24
N GLN A 74 -24.49 -25.41 48.46
CA GLN A 74 -23.49 -24.36 48.73
C GLN A 74 -22.13 -24.71 48.13
N LEU A 75 -21.71 -25.99 48.20
CA LEU A 75 -20.49 -26.47 47.57
C LEU A 75 -20.56 -26.43 46.04
N SER A 76 -21.73 -26.74 45.45
CA SER A 76 -21.96 -26.59 44.01
C SER A 76 -21.88 -25.13 43.55
N PHE A 77 -22.46 -24.21 44.32
CA PHE A 77 -22.34 -22.77 44.09
C PHE A 77 -20.89 -22.31 44.16
N LEU A 78 -20.14 -22.71 45.21
CA LEU A 78 -18.72 -22.38 45.36
C LEU A 78 -17.87 -22.96 44.22
N SER A 79 -18.10 -24.20 43.81
CA SER A 79 -17.40 -24.81 42.67
C SER A 79 -17.64 -24.03 41.38
N THR A 80 -18.89 -23.66 41.11
CA THR A 80 -19.27 -22.88 39.93
C THR A 80 -18.69 -21.47 39.97
N ALA A 81 -18.61 -20.86 41.15
CA ALA A 81 -18.06 -19.53 41.35
C ALA A 81 -16.52 -19.49 41.28
N VAL A 82 -15.84 -20.55 41.73
CA VAL A 82 -14.37 -20.62 41.82
C VAL A 82 -13.73 -21.14 40.52
N THR A 83 -14.38 -22.05 39.80
CA THR A 83 -13.86 -22.61 38.54
C THR A 83 -13.43 -21.56 37.50
N PRO A 84 -14.20 -20.49 37.20
CA PRO A 84 -13.75 -19.43 36.29
C PRO A 84 -12.59 -18.59 36.84
N LEU A 85 -12.42 -18.52 38.17
CA LEU A 85 -11.34 -17.78 38.83
C LEU A 85 -9.99 -18.52 38.79
N LEU A 86 -10.00 -19.84 38.57
CA LEU A 86 -8.81 -20.69 38.50
C LEU A 86 -8.22 -20.81 37.09
N SER A 87 -8.42 -19.81 36.21
CA SER A 87 -7.98 -19.87 34.80
C SER A 87 -6.50 -20.28 34.66
N ALA A 88 -6.25 -21.52 34.22
CA ALA A 88 -4.91 -22.03 34.01
C ALA A 88 -4.30 -21.46 32.72
N ASP A 89 -3.01 -21.12 32.77
CA ASP A 89 -2.27 -20.70 31.58
C ASP A 89 -2.00 -21.92 30.70
N PHE A 90 -2.70 -22.00 29.57
CA PHE A 90 -2.57 -23.10 28.61
C PHE A 90 -1.14 -23.26 28.08
N SER A 91 -0.32 -22.19 28.11
CA SER A 91 1.08 -22.28 27.69
C SER A 91 1.91 -23.19 28.59
N LEU A 92 1.48 -23.42 29.85
CA LEU A 92 2.12 -24.37 30.78
C LEU A 92 1.66 -25.81 30.53
N VAL A 93 0.45 -25.99 30.01
CA VAL A 93 -0.18 -27.30 29.79
C VAL A 93 0.22 -27.90 28.44
N PHE A 94 0.30 -27.06 27.38
CA PHE A 94 0.61 -27.54 26.04
C PHE A 94 2.10 -27.45 25.67
N PRO A 95 2.60 -28.36 24.80
CA PRO A 95 3.90 -28.23 24.16
C PRO A 95 4.06 -26.90 23.40
N ARG A 96 5.32 -26.49 23.18
CA ARG A 96 5.64 -25.22 22.51
C ARG A 96 5.02 -25.15 21.11
N GLU A 97 5.05 -26.26 20.38
CA GLU A 97 4.61 -26.34 18.98
C GLU A 97 3.11 -26.05 18.87
N ILE A 98 2.29 -26.62 19.76
CA ILE A 98 0.85 -26.38 19.80
C ILE A 98 0.58 -24.93 20.20
N THR A 99 1.32 -24.39 21.16
CA THR A 99 1.18 -23.01 21.61
C THR A 99 1.50 -22.02 20.47
N VAL A 100 2.57 -22.28 19.70
CA VAL A 100 2.91 -21.50 18.49
C VAL A 100 1.79 -21.62 17.45
N GLN A 101 1.19 -22.79 17.26
CA GLN A 101 0.07 -22.97 16.33
C GLN A 101 -1.18 -22.18 16.74
N ILE A 102 -1.46 -22.08 18.04
CA ILE A 102 -2.53 -21.21 18.57
C ILE A 102 -2.21 -19.75 18.25
N PHE A 103 -0.97 -19.32 18.49
CA PHE A 103 -0.53 -17.93 18.27
C PHE A 103 -0.51 -17.55 16.77
N ARG A 104 -0.46 -18.51 15.84
CA ARG A 104 -0.59 -18.25 14.38
C ARG A 104 -1.96 -17.70 13.97
N TYR A 105 -2.98 -17.88 14.80
CA TYR A 105 -4.30 -17.32 14.52
C TYR A 105 -4.47 -15.88 15.01
N LEU A 106 -3.56 -15.41 15.87
CA LEU A 106 -3.56 -14.05 16.41
C LEU A 106 -3.05 -13.03 15.38
N ASP A 107 -3.46 -11.78 15.57
CA ASP A 107 -2.91 -10.63 14.87
C ASP A 107 -1.67 -10.06 15.54
N ALA A 108 -1.01 -9.13 14.87
CA ALA A 108 0.14 -8.44 15.44
C ALA A 108 -0.21 -7.68 16.73
N SER A 109 -1.41 -7.09 16.85
CA SER A 109 -1.86 -6.44 18.09
C SER A 109 -1.97 -7.43 19.23
N SER A 110 -2.69 -8.55 19.03
CA SER A 110 -2.87 -9.56 20.08
C SER A 110 -1.58 -10.31 20.36
N LEU A 111 -0.66 -10.46 19.40
CA LEU A 111 0.68 -11.00 19.67
C LEU A 111 1.49 -10.04 20.55
N CYS A 112 1.41 -8.74 20.32
CA CYS A 112 2.03 -7.74 21.19
C CYS A 112 1.41 -7.72 22.59
N ALA A 113 0.08 -7.86 22.70
CA ALA A 113 -0.61 -7.98 23.98
C ALA A 113 -0.24 -9.30 24.69
N ALA A 114 -0.18 -10.42 23.95
CA ALA A 114 0.27 -11.71 24.43
C ALA A 114 1.69 -11.63 25.00
N ALA A 115 2.60 -10.90 24.34
CA ALA A 115 3.95 -10.68 24.84
C ALA A 115 4.02 -9.93 26.18
N GLN A 116 2.97 -9.21 26.57
CA GLN A 116 2.89 -8.48 27.85
C GLN A 116 2.37 -9.34 29.01
N VAL A 117 1.81 -10.53 28.74
CA VAL A 117 1.19 -11.39 29.76
C VAL A 117 2.23 -11.95 30.73
N ASN A 118 3.25 -12.65 30.24
CA ASN A 118 4.36 -13.16 31.03
C ASN A 118 5.62 -13.43 30.18
N ARG A 119 6.76 -13.73 30.83
CA ARG A 119 8.04 -13.98 30.13
C ARG A 119 7.99 -15.17 29.16
N ARG A 120 7.19 -16.20 29.44
CA ARG A 120 7.06 -17.38 28.58
C ARG A 120 6.27 -17.04 27.31
N TRP A 121 5.14 -16.36 27.45
CA TRP A 121 4.34 -15.84 26.35
C TRP A 121 5.15 -14.89 25.47
N ARG A 122 5.97 -14.01 26.05
CA ARG A 122 6.88 -13.14 25.28
C ARG A 122 7.83 -13.93 24.38
N ARG A 123 8.46 -15.00 24.88
CA ARG A 123 9.36 -15.83 24.05
C ARG A 123 8.64 -16.50 22.88
N ILE A 124 7.37 -16.86 23.04
CA ILE A 124 6.57 -17.51 22.00
C ILE A 124 6.01 -16.48 21.02
N ALA A 125 5.51 -15.34 21.51
CA ALA A 125 4.99 -14.25 20.69
C ALA A 125 6.07 -13.58 19.83
N ASP A 126 7.32 -13.53 20.32
CA ASP A 126 8.47 -12.98 19.60
C ASP A 126 9.17 -14.02 18.69
N ASP A 127 8.57 -15.20 18.49
CA ASP A 127 9.12 -16.24 17.61
C ASP A 127 9.13 -15.77 16.14
N ASP A 128 10.31 -15.79 15.54
CA ASP A 128 10.59 -15.30 14.19
C ASP A 128 9.73 -16.00 13.11
N THR A 129 9.37 -17.26 13.34
CA THR A 129 8.52 -18.04 12.41
C THR A 129 7.09 -17.50 12.32
N LEU A 130 6.55 -16.93 13.42
CA LEU A 130 5.23 -16.30 13.44
C LEU A 130 5.24 -15.02 12.61
N TRP A 131 6.24 -14.17 12.86
CA TRP A 131 6.38 -12.88 12.17
C TRP A 131 6.74 -13.03 10.69
N HIS A 132 7.54 -14.04 10.32
CA HIS A 132 7.79 -14.37 8.90
C HIS A 132 6.49 -14.64 8.16
N ARG A 133 5.61 -15.48 8.72
CA ARG A 133 4.32 -15.81 8.09
C ARG A 133 3.36 -14.63 8.05
N LEU A 134 3.31 -13.82 9.10
CA LEU A 134 2.53 -12.58 9.09
C LEU A 134 3.02 -11.64 7.97
N CYS A 135 4.33 -11.50 7.83
CA CYS A 135 4.93 -10.75 6.73
C CYS A 135 4.58 -11.34 5.37
N GLU A 136 4.70 -12.66 5.18
CA GLU A 136 4.36 -13.34 3.92
C GLU A 136 2.87 -13.19 3.53
N GLN A 137 1.99 -13.07 4.52
CA GLN A 137 0.56 -12.88 4.32
C GLN A 137 0.16 -11.43 4.03
N HIS A 138 0.89 -10.44 4.57
CA HIS A 138 0.49 -9.02 4.53
C HIS A 138 1.39 -8.11 3.71
N ILE A 139 2.65 -8.48 3.46
CA ILE A 139 3.55 -7.69 2.62
C ILE A 139 3.08 -7.77 1.18
N ASN A 140 2.90 -6.60 0.57
CA ASN A 140 2.50 -6.43 -0.82
C ASN A 140 1.20 -7.17 -1.17
N LYS A 141 0.34 -7.38 -0.17
CA LYS A 141 -0.94 -8.09 -0.24
C LYS A 141 -1.93 -7.36 0.66
N LYS A 142 -3.16 -7.20 0.17
CA LYS A 142 -4.21 -6.50 0.91
C LYS A 142 -5.28 -7.49 1.35
N CYS A 143 -5.66 -7.41 2.63
CA CYS A 143 -6.69 -8.26 3.20
C CYS A 143 -8.06 -7.86 2.65
N THR A 144 -8.78 -8.79 2.03
CA THR A 144 -10.10 -8.56 1.42
C THR A 144 -11.19 -8.15 2.41
N ARG A 145 -11.03 -8.43 3.71
CA ARG A 145 -12.02 -8.08 4.74
C ARG A 145 -11.82 -6.73 5.41
N CYS A 146 -10.59 -6.21 5.48
CA CYS A 146 -10.29 -4.97 6.21
C CYS A 146 -9.44 -3.97 5.43
N GLY A 147 -9.10 -4.30 4.18
CA GLY A 147 -8.27 -3.48 3.31
C GLY A 147 -6.83 -3.28 3.81
N TRP A 148 -6.37 -4.06 4.78
CA TRP A 148 -5.06 -3.87 5.39
C TRP A 148 -3.97 -4.60 4.61
N GLY A 149 -2.87 -3.92 4.29
CA GLY A 149 -1.71 -4.46 3.61
C GLY A 149 -0.46 -3.65 3.94
N LEU A 150 0.70 -4.30 3.91
CA LEU A 150 1.98 -3.68 4.26
C LEU A 150 2.78 -3.38 2.98
N PRO A 151 3.38 -2.19 2.85
CA PRO A 151 4.16 -1.82 1.66
C PRO A 151 5.43 -2.66 1.52
N LEU A 152 5.91 -2.81 0.30
CA LEU A 152 7.16 -3.50 0.00
C LEU A 152 8.35 -2.52 0.12
N LEU A 153 8.89 -2.35 1.31
CA LEU A 153 10.06 -1.50 1.48
C LEU A 153 11.30 -2.09 0.77
N PRO A 154 12.09 -1.27 0.04
CA PRO A 154 13.35 -1.71 -0.53
C PRO A 154 14.30 -2.17 0.58
N PRO A 155 15.24 -3.09 0.29
CA PRO A 155 16.20 -3.53 1.29
C PRO A 155 16.99 -2.31 1.78
N ALA A 156 16.87 -2.02 3.08
CA ALA A 156 17.60 -0.91 3.70
C ALA A 156 19.08 -1.01 3.32
N ARG A 157 19.59 -0.03 2.59
CA ARG A 157 21.02 0.08 2.29
C ARG A 157 21.74 0.04 3.62
N LYS A 158 22.76 -0.83 3.72
CA LYS A 158 23.66 -0.83 4.86
C LYS A 158 24.16 0.60 5.00
N ARG A 159 23.88 1.26 6.14
CA ARG A 159 24.65 2.44 6.53
C ARG A 159 26.13 2.06 6.37
N PRO A 160 26.99 2.93 5.80
CA PRO A 160 28.42 2.65 5.75
C PRO A 160 28.86 2.39 7.18
N ARG A 161 29.15 1.11 7.48
CA ARG A 161 29.68 0.72 8.77
C ARG A 161 31.06 1.33 8.81
N GLN A 162 31.31 2.24 9.75
CA GLN A 162 32.68 2.53 10.16
C GLN A 162 33.34 1.19 10.46
N GLU A 163 34.43 0.90 9.76
CA GLU A 163 35.17 -0.35 9.82
C GLU A 163 35.79 -0.53 11.20
N THR A 164 35.02 -1.01 12.16
CA THR A 164 35.56 -1.58 13.39
C THR A 164 35.76 -3.07 13.17
N THR A 165 37.02 -3.42 12.96
CA THR A 165 37.71 -4.71 13.14
C THR A 165 36.87 -6.00 13.17
N ALA A 166 37.23 -6.90 12.28
CA ALA A 166 36.68 -8.22 12.05
C ALA A 166 36.46 -9.05 13.32
N SER A 167 35.21 -9.47 13.51
CA SER A 167 34.87 -10.77 14.10
C SER A 167 33.84 -11.42 13.19
N GLU A 168 34.13 -12.62 12.70
CA GLU A 168 33.24 -13.48 11.91
C GLU A 168 32.02 -13.93 12.74
N GLY A 169 31.13 -12.99 13.05
CA GLY A 169 29.80 -13.30 13.57
C GLY A 169 28.88 -13.61 12.41
N HIS A 170 28.27 -14.81 12.40
CA HIS A 170 27.14 -15.14 11.55
C HIS A 170 26.27 -13.90 11.28
N LYS A 171 26.09 -13.53 10.01
CA LYS A 171 25.20 -12.43 9.61
C LYS A 171 23.80 -12.73 10.14
N ARG A 172 23.49 -12.28 11.36
CA ARG A 172 22.16 -12.42 11.96
C ARG A 172 21.19 -11.72 11.02
N ARG A 173 20.28 -12.51 10.43
CA ARG A 173 19.19 -11.97 9.61
C ARG A 173 18.38 -11.03 10.50
N ARG A 174 17.86 -9.94 9.93
CA ARG A 174 16.99 -9.01 10.66
C ARG A 174 15.76 -9.78 11.15
N PRO A 175 15.36 -9.66 12.43
CA PRO A 175 14.15 -10.30 12.94
C PRO A 175 12.92 -9.85 12.17
N TRP A 176 12.02 -10.79 11.84
CA TRP A 176 10.80 -10.47 11.09
C TRP A 176 9.85 -9.54 11.83
N LYS A 177 9.91 -9.53 13.16
CA LYS A 177 9.15 -8.58 13.98
C LYS A 177 9.53 -7.12 13.70
N GLU A 178 10.83 -6.83 13.54
CA GLU A 178 11.31 -5.49 13.19
C GLU A 178 10.86 -5.10 11.78
N VAL A 179 11.04 -6.01 10.82
CA VAL A 179 10.62 -5.90 9.41
C VAL A 179 9.12 -5.60 9.29
N TYR A 180 8.29 -6.24 10.12
CA TYR A 180 6.86 -5.97 10.20
C TYR A 180 6.58 -4.59 10.80
N SER A 181 7.24 -4.25 11.91
CA SER A 181 7.02 -2.99 12.61
C SER A 181 7.38 -1.75 11.77
N GLU A 182 8.46 -1.80 11.00
CA GLU A 182 8.87 -0.72 10.08
C GLU A 182 7.77 -0.46 9.05
N ARG A 183 7.27 -1.52 8.39
CA ARG A 183 6.20 -1.43 7.39
C ARG A 183 4.87 -0.98 7.98
N LEU A 184 4.58 -1.42 9.19
CA LEU A 184 3.38 -1.03 9.92
C LEU A 184 3.37 0.47 10.20
N VAL A 185 4.51 1.05 10.58
CA VAL A 185 4.63 2.50 10.81
C VAL A 185 4.34 3.26 9.50
N VAL A 186 4.92 2.83 8.39
CA VAL A 186 4.67 3.44 7.07
C VAL A 186 3.18 3.34 6.70
N GLU A 187 2.56 2.17 6.79
CA GLU A 187 1.13 2.00 6.49
C GLU A 187 0.23 2.85 7.41
N ARG A 188 0.60 3.01 8.68
CA ARG A 188 -0.10 3.93 9.61
C ARG A 188 0.04 5.38 9.16
N HIS A 189 1.20 5.79 8.66
CA HIS A 189 1.39 7.13 8.14
C HIS A 189 0.50 7.40 6.93
N TRP A 190 0.44 6.45 6.00
CA TRP A 190 -0.48 6.53 4.86
C TRP A 190 -1.93 6.69 5.32
N ARG A 191 -2.40 5.86 6.26
CA ARG A 191 -3.78 5.91 6.79
C ARG A 191 -4.10 7.08 7.72
N ARG A 192 -3.09 7.81 8.20
CA ARG A 192 -3.29 9.03 8.99
C ARG A 192 -2.95 10.29 8.20
N ASN A 193 -2.56 10.14 6.94
CA ASN A 193 -2.03 11.20 6.10
C ASN A 193 -0.89 12.00 6.78
N THR A 194 0.00 11.31 7.50
CA THR A 194 1.16 11.94 8.13
C THR A 194 2.37 11.80 7.21
N ALA A 195 2.49 12.72 6.25
CA ALA A 195 3.62 12.79 5.33
C ALA A 195 4.51 13.99 5.64
N LYS A 196 5.82 13.83 5.42
CA LYS A 196 6.73 14.96 5.31
C LYS A 196 6.66 15.49 3.87
N HIS A 197 6.16 16.71 3.70
CA HIS A 197 6.14 17.39 2.40
C HIS A 197 7.45 18.14 2.18
N SER A 198 8.01 17.98 0.98
CA SER A 198 9.17 18.73 0.52
C SER A 198 8.96 19.14 -0.93
N THR A 199 9.44 20.32 -1.29
CA THR A 199 9.38 20.83 -2.65
C THR A 199 10.81 21.01 -3.15
N PHE A 200 11.14 20.37 -4.27
CA PHE A 200 12.42 20.61 -4.94
C PHE A 200 12.29 21.88 -5.77
N GLN A 201 13.23 22.81 -5.56
CA GLN A 201 13.19 24.11 -6.21
C GLN A 201 13.31 23.98 -7.73
N ARG A 202 12.55 24.84 -8.43
CA ARG A 202 12.52 25.06 -9.88
C ARG A 202 13.91 25.13 -10.50
N GLN A 203 14.38 24.00 -11.04
CA GLN A 203 15.59 23.91 -11.87
C GLN A 203 15.28 23.86 -13.36
N HIS A 204 14.00 23.64 -13.69
CA HIS A 204 13.46 23.72 -15.03
C HIS A 204 12.92 25.12 -15.27
N GLU A 205 13.24 25.70 -16.42
CA GLU A 205 12.74 27.03 -16.80
C GLU A 205 11.25 26.97 -17.17
N ALA A 206 10.75 25.80 -17.54
CA ALA A 206 9.40 25.54 -18.01
C ALA A 206 8.73 24.35 -17.29
N ALA A 207 7.45 24.10 -17.60
CA ALA A 207 6.67 23.00 -17.08
C ALA A 207 7.37 21.64 -17.21
N ILE A 208 7.16 20.78 -16.22
CA ILE A 208 7.58 19.38 -16.29
C ILE A 208 6.48 18.60 -17.00
N SER A 209 6.81 17.86 -18.04
CA SER A 209 5.83 17.08 -18.82
C SER A 209 5.65 15.67 -18.28
N CYS A 210 6.74 15.07 -17.76
CA CYS A 210 6.78 13.67 -17.36
C CYS A 210 7.80 13.45 -16.25
N LEU A 211 7.55 12.40 -15.47
CA LEU A 211 8.30 12.10 -14.26
C LEU A 211 8.33 10.58 -14.05
N GLN A 212 9.48 10.06 -13.64
CA GLN A 212 9.60 8.68 -13.16
C GLN A 212 10.55 8.61 -11.98
N LEU A 213 10.22 7.79 -10.99
CA LEU A 213 11.01 7.57 -9.79
C LEU A 213 11.58 6.15 -9.75
N SER A 214 12.70 5.99 -9.06
CA SER A 214 13.23 4.70 -8.63
C SER A 214 13.73 4.83 -7.19
N GLU A 215 12.95 4.29 -6.24
CA GLU A 215 13.37 4.22 -4.84
C GLU A 215 14.65 3.38 -4.61
N PRO A 216 14.84 2.20 -5.25
CA PRO A 216 16.04 1.39 -5.02
C PRO A 216 17.35 2.12 -5.36
N HIS A 217 17.32 2.95 -6.41
CA HIS A 217 18.47 3.74 -6.85
C HIS A 217 18.49 5.15 -6.25
N ASN A 218 17.42 5.56 -5.55
CA ASN A 218 17.23 6.90 -5.00
C ASN A 218 17.31 8.00 -6.07
N LEU A 219 16.77 7.71 -7.26
CA LEU A 219 16.80 8.58 -8.42
C LEU A 219 15.40 9.03 -8.81
N LEU A 220 15.30 10.29 -9.21
CA LEU A 220 14.13 10.87 -9.84
C LEU A 220 14.54 11.47 -11.17
N MET A 221 13.82 11.17 -12.23
CA MET A 221 14.07 11.74 -13.55
C MET A 221 12.85 12.53 -14.00
N THR A 222 13.08 13.76 -14.45
CA THR A 222 12.03 14.65 -14.94
C THR A 222 12.36 15.15 -16.34
N GLY A 223 11.36 15.12 -17.21
CA GLY A 223 11.42 15.68 -18.56
C GLY A 223 10.61 16.96 -18.59
N SER A 224 11.15 18.00 -19.22
CA SER A 224 10.51 19.31 -19.26
C SER A 224 10.30 19.80 -20.69
N ILE A 225 9.41 20.78 -20.80
CA ILE A 225 9.19 21.58 -22.00
C ILE A 225 10.46 22.36 -22.39
N ASP A 226 11.39 22.57 -21.45
CA ASP A 226 12.71 23.18 -21.69
C ASP A 226 13.66 22.31 -22.55
N LYS A 227 13.17 21.16 -23.04
CA LYS A 227 13.87 20.20 -23.92
C LYS A 227 14.98 19.41 -23.22
N THR A 228 15.05 19.50 -21.89
CA THR A 228 16.05 18.81 -21.09
C THR A 228 15.42 17.75 -20.22
N VAL A 229 16.20 16.69 -19.94
CA VAL A 229 15.90 15.77 -18.84
C VAL A 229 16.82 16.07 -17.69
N THR A 230 16.29 16.19 -16.50
CA THR A 230 17.09 16.35 -15.29
C THR A 230 17.01 15.08 -14.44
N VAL A 231 18.17 14.67 -13.92
CA VAL A 231 18.32 13.54 -13.02
C VAL A 231 18.58 14.11 -11.63
N TRP A 232 17.75 13.74 -10.69
CA TRP A 232 17.75 14.21 -9.31
C TRP A 232 18.10 13.08 -8.36
N ASN A 233 18.71 13.44 -7.24
CA ASN A 233 18.83 12.58 -6.07
C ASN A 233 17.61 12.78 -5.17
N LEU A 234 16.85 11.71 -4.93
CA LEU A 234 15.59 11.75 -4.17
C LEU A 234 15.75 12.08 -2.68
N GLU A 235 16.89 11.80 -2.07
CA GLU A 235 17.14 12.06 -0.64
C GLU A 235 17.62 13.48 -0.39
N THR A 236 18.48 13.99 -1.28
CA THR A 236 19.07 15.34 -1.12
C THR A 236 18.30 16.42 -1.86
N GLY A 237 17.47 16.06 -2.84
CA GLY A 237 16.80 17.00 -3.73
C GLY A 237 17.75 17.73 -4.68
N GLN A 238 19.01 17.27 -4.81
CA GLN A 238 20.00 17.90 -5.67
C GLN A 238 19.95 17.34 -7.10
N VAL A 239 20.18 18.21 -8.08
CA VAL A 239 20.34 17.81 -9.49
C VAL A 239 21.70 17.15 -9.66
N LEU A 240 21.69 15.89 -10.08
CA LEU A 240 22.89 15.14 -10.43
C LEU A 240 23.34 15.46 -11.86
N ARG A 241 22.41 15.60 -12.80
CA ARG A 241 22.73 15.81 -14.22
C ARG A 241 21.58 16.47 -14.98
N LYS A 242 21.92 17.26 -16.00
CA LYS A 242 20.99 17.71 -17.05
C LYS A 242 21.40 17.12 -18.40
N LEU A 243 20.49 16.42 -19.07
CA LEU A 243 20.68 15.83 -20.40
C LEU A 243 20.08 16.77 -21.44
N LYS A 244 20.91 17.19 -22.40
CA LYS A 244 20.51 18.06 -23.51
C LYS A 244 20.73 17.34 -24.84
N GLY A 245 19.80 17.49 -25.78
CA GLY A 245 19.99 17.01 -27.15
C GLY A 245 18.73 16.92 -27.99
N HIS A 246 17.53 16.91 -27.39
CA HIS A 246 16.28 17.06 -28.13
C HIS A 246 16.13 18.50 -28.65
N SER A 247 15.53 18.66 -29.84
CA SER A 247 15.32 19.97 -30.45
C SER A 247 14.01 20.64 -30.02
N ARG A 248 13.06 19.84 -29.54
CA ARG A 248 11.71 20.24 -29.09
C ARG A 248 11.39 19.67 -27.70
N PRO A 249 10.30 20.14 -27.06
CA PRO A 249 9.85 19.66 -25.74
C PRO A 249 9.82 18.15 -25.62
N ILE A 250 10.28 17.65 -24.49
CA ILE A 250 10.14 16.24 -24.12
C ILE A 250 8.72 16.07 -23.59
N GLN A 251 8.05 14.96 -23.91
CA GLN A 251 6.69 14.67 -23.44
C GLN A 251 6.65 13.45 -22.52
N THR A 252 7.55 12.50 -22.74
CA THR A 252 7.54 11.22 -22.03
C THR A 252 8.96 10.74 -21.78
N LEU A 253 9.14 10.04 -20.67
CA LEU A 253 10.39 9.43 -20.30
C LEU A 253 10.09 8.10 -19.62
N GLN A 254 10.93 7.11 -19.86
CA GLN A 254 11.01 5.93 -19.04
C GLN A 254 12.47 5.50 -18.89
N PHE A 255 12.88 5.06 -17.71
CA PHE A 255 14.19 4.51 -17.44
C PHE A 255 14.11 3.15 -16.77
N ASP A 256 15.20 2.42 -16.96
CA ASP A 256 15.52 1.12 -16.39
C ASP A 256 16.88 1.23 -15.67
N ASP A 257 17.42 0.13 -15.16
CA ASP A 257 18.69 0.09 -14.43
C ASP A 257 19.87 0.64 -15.25
N THR A 258 19.83 0.61 -16.58
CA THR A 258 20.98 0.98 -17.42
C THR A 258 20.71 2.07 -18.46
N LYS A 259 19.45 2.22 -18.89
CA LYS A 259 19.08 3.07 -20.02
C LYS A 259 17.91 3.95 -19.65
N LEU A 260 17.90 5.15 -20.21
CA LEU A 260 16.78 6.08 -20.20
C LEU A 260 16.31 6.24 -21.64
N VAL A 261 15.01 6.15 -21.89
CA VAL A 261 14.39 6.42 -23.18
C VAL A 261 13.49 7.64 -23.02
N THR A 262 13.63 8.59 -23.94
CA THR A 262 12.86 9.84 -23.95
C THR A 262 12.14 10.01 -25.27
N GLY A 263 10.90 10.48 -25.23
CA GLY A 263 10.10 10.83 -26.41
C GLY A 263 9.84 12.33 -26.44
N SER A 264 10.02 12.93 -27.61
CA SER A 264 9.93 14.37 -27.81
C SER A 264 8.98 14.74 -28.94
N MET A 265 8.52 15.99 -28.92
CA MET A 265 7.79 16.63 -30.02
C MET A 265 8.65 16.87 -31.26
N ASP A 266 9.94 16.49 -31.24
CA ASP A 266 10.86 16.47 -32.40
C ASP A 266 10.71 15.23 -33.28
N HIS A 267 9.67 14.41 -33.03
CA HIS A 267 9.37 13.19 -33.79
C HIS A 267 10.31 12.02 -33.50
N THR A 268 11.27 12.19 -32.58
CA THR A 268 12.29 11.18 -32.26
C THR A 268 12.13 10.62 -30.86
N LEU A 269 12.54 9.36 -30.71
CA LEU A 269 12.85 8.77 -29.41
C LEU A 269 14.37 8.73 -29.25
N ARG A 270 14.89 9.07 -28.08
CA ARG A 270 16.33 8.96 -27.79
C ARG A 270 16.58 8.02 -26.63
N ILE A 271 17.58 7.17 -26.79
CA ILE A 271 18.08 6.26 -25.77
C ILE A 271 19.36 6.85 -25.21
N TRP A 272 19.40 7.06 -23.90
CA TRP A 272 20.49 7.68 -23.16
C TRP A 272 21.10 6.69 -22.19
N ASN A 273 22.41 6.82 -21.99
CA ASN A 273 23.04 6.34 -20.77
C ASN A 273 22.94 7.47 -19.74
N TYR A 274 22.05 7.35 -18.76
CA TYR A 274 21.85 8.42 -17.78
C TYR A 274 23.01 8.54 -16.77
N HIS A 275 23.86 7.51 -16.62
CA HIS A 275 25.06 7.59 -15.78
C HIS A 275 26.11 8.51 -16.42
N THR A 276 26.39 8.32 -17.72
CA THR A 276 27.39 9.12 -18.45
C THR A 276 26.82 10.40 -19.05
N GLY A 277 25.50 10.43 -19.29
CA GLY A 277 24.78 11.50 -19.97
C GLY A 277 24.85 11.46 -21.49
N GLN A 278 25.39 10.39 -22.07
CA GLN A 278 25.55 10.26 -23.53
C GLN A 278 24.28 9.74 -24.18
N CYS A 279 23.92 10.32 -25.33
CA CYS A 279 22.89 9.79 -26.22
C CYS A 279 23.47 8.58 -26.98
N ILE A 280 22.93 7.38 -26.73
CA ILE A 280 23.37 6.13 -27.33
C ILE A 280 22.79 5.98 -28.73
N ARG A 281 21.49 6.20 -28.89
CA ARG A 281 20.77 6.03 -30.17
C ARG A 281 19.58 6.99 -30.27
N THR A 282 19.28 7.40 -31.50
CA THR A 282 18.06 8.11 -31.86
C THR A 282 17.22 7.17 -32.74
N LEU A 283 15.96 6.95 -32.38
CA LEU A 283 15.00 6.18 -33.15
C LEU A 283 14.06 7.16 -33.86
N GLU A 284 14.03 7.05 -35.17
CA GLU A 284 13.21 7.86 -36.05
C GLU A 284 12.14 6.96 -36.72
N GLY A 285 11.00 7.54 -37.07
CA GLY A 285 9.97 6.84 -37.81
C GLY A 285 8.56 7.38 -37.62
N HIS A 286 8.29 8.11 -36.53
CA HIS A 286 7.04 8.84 -36.36
C HIS A 286 7.01 10.10 -37.24
N THR A 287 5.82 10.46 -37.72
CA THR A 287 5.62 11.66 -38.56
C THR A 287 5.29 12.87 -37.72
N GLU A 288 4.67 12.67 -36.54
CA GLU A 288 4.37 13.72 -35.57
C GLU A 288 5.04 13.47 -34.21
N GLY A 289 4.79 14.35 -33.24
CA GLY A 289 5.47 14.34 -31.96
C GLY A 289 5.14 13.09 -31.15
N VAL A 290 6.15 12.53 -30.48
CA VAL A 290 5.97 11.35 -29.62
C VAL A 290 5.39 11.80 -28.28
N VAL A 291 4.19 11.31 -27.95
CA VAL A 291 3.43 11.74 -26.77
C VAL A 291 3.72 10.84 -25.57
N HIS A 292 3.77 9.52 -25.78
CA HIS A 292 4.01 8.55 -24.71
C HIS A 292 4.88 7.38 -25.17
N LEU A 293 5.64 6.81 -24.23
CA LEU A 293 6.44 5.62 -24.47
C LEU A 293 6.30 4.64 -23.30
N HIS A 294 6.41 3.36 -23.61
CA HIS A 294 6.59 2.32 -22.62
C HIS A 294 7.44 1.19 -23.19
N PHE A 295 8.46 0.76 -22.45
CA PHE A 295 9.29 -0.36 -22.82
C PHE A 295 9.40 -1.40 -21.71
N ASN A 296 9.69 -2.62 -22.14
CA ASN A 296 10.12 -3.73 -21.30
C ASN A 296 11.50 -4.20 -21.80
N CYS A 297 12.02 -5.30 -21.26
CA CYS A 297 13.33 -5.82 -21.63
C CYS A 297 13.48 -6.21 -23.12
N ARG A 298 12.37 -6.36 -23.86
CA ARG A 298 12.35 -6.85 -25.25
C ARG A 298 11.82 -5.82 -26.26
N LEU A 299 10.73 -5.14 -25.92
CA LEU A 299 9.94 -4.28 -26.78
C LEU A 299 9.90 -2.86 -26.21
N LEU A 300 9.98 -1.89 -27.09
CA LEU A 300 9.65 -0.48 -26.85
C LEU A 300 8.40 -0.18 -27.67
N ALA A 301 7.41 0.43 -27.05
CA ALA A 301 6.24 0.95 -27.74
C ALA A 301 6.15 2.46 -27.53
N SER A 302 5.74 3.19 -28.56
CA SER A 302 5.41 4.61 -28.42
C SER A 302 4.16 4.99 -29.17
N GLY A 303 3.38 5.87 -28.54
CA GLY A 303 2.24 6.55 -29.12
C GLY A 303 2.61 7.96 -29.54
N SER A 304 2.11 8.36 -30.69
CA SER A 304 2.41 9.65 -31.32
C SER A 304 1.13 10.44 -31.59
N ALA A 305 1.30 11.73 -31.81
CA ALA A 305 0.26 12.62 -32.30
C ALA A 305 -0.26 12.22 -33.70
N ASP A 306 0.52 11.43 -34.45
CA ASP A 306 0.17 10.91 -35.78
C ASP A 306 -0.92 9.80 -35.79
N ALA A 307 -1.58 9.56 -34.65
CA ALA A 307 -2.57 8.51 -34.43
C ALA A 307 -2.05 7.07 -34.59
N THR A 308 -0.73 6.86 -34.72
CA THR A 308 -0.11 5.54 -34.81
C THR A 308 0.65 5.17 -33.56
N ILE A 309 0.81 3.86 -33.36
CA ILE A 309 1.67 3.29 -32.33
C ILE A 309 2.78 2.55 -33.04
N LYS A 310 4.03 2.83 -32.69
CA LYS A 310 5.17 2.07 -33.19
C LYS A 310 5.72 1.19 -32.11
N VAL A 311 6.11 -0.02 -32.49
CA VAL A 311 6.71 -1.01 -31.60
C VAL A 311 8.05 -1.43 -32.19
N TRP A 312 9.10 -1.25 -31.42
CA TRP A 312 10.47 -1.64 -31.75
C TRP A 312 10.87 -2.83 -30.89
N ASN A 313 11.52 -3.81 -31.50
CA ASN A 313 12.13 -4.92 -30.79
C ASN A 313 13.62 -4.63 -30.57
N PHE A 314 14.08 -4.59 -29.31
CA PHE A 314 15.48 -4.35 -28.98
C PHE A 314 16.41 -5.48 -29.41
N GLN A 315 15.90 -6.71 -29.50
CA GLN A 315 16.69 -7.89 -29.87
C GLN A 315 16.87 -8.00 -31.39
N THR A 316 15.79 -7.85 -32.15
CA THR A 316 15.82 -8.01 -33.63
C THR A 316 16.09 -6.71 -34.36
N GLY A 317 15.86 -5.55 -33.73
CA GLY A 317 15.93 -4.24 -34.36
C GLY A 317 14.75 -3.93 -35.29
N GLU A 318 13.77 -4.83 -35.39
CA GLU A 318 12.59 -4.64 -36.23
C GLU A 318 11.64 -3.60 -35.62
N CYS A 319 10.99 -2.82 -36.49
CA CYS A 319 9.91 -1.93 -36.11
C CYS A 319 8.63 -2.27 -36.90
N PHE A 320 7.49 -2.26 -36.23
CA PHE A 320 6.19 -2.34 -36.89
C PHE A 320 5.26 -1.26 -36.34
N THR A 321 4.23 -0.93 -37.12
CA THR A 321 3.26 0.12 -36.79
C THR A 321 1.89 -0.52 -36.58
N LEU A 322 1.20 -0.13 -35.52
CA LEU A 322 -0.20 -0.45 -35.26
C LEU A 322 -1.04 0.77 -35.62
N THR A 323 -2.05 0.56 -36.46
CA THR A 323 -2.97 1.59 -36.94
C THR A 323 -4.39 1.22 -36.53
N GLY A 324 -5.20 2.23 -36.19
CA GLY A 324 -6.61 2.04 -35.86
C GLY A 324 -7.20 3.10 -34.93
N HIS A 325 -6.38 3.87 -34.22
CA HIS A 325 -6.85 5.12 -33.61
C HIS A 325 -7.09 6.18 -34.68
N THR A 326 -8.07 7.06 -34.43
CA THR A 326 -8.44 8.14 -35.38
C THR A 326 -7.80 9.48 -35.01
N GLN A 327 -7.31 9.60 -33.78
CA GLN A 327 -6.65 10.80 -33.25
C GLN A 327 -5.37 10.44 -32.48
N ALA A 328 -4.66 11.46 -32.00
CA ALA A 328 -3.41 11.34 -31.27
C ALA A 328 -3.47 10.33 -30.11
N VAL A 329 -2.50 9.43 -30.06
CA VAL A 329 -2.36 8.43 -29.00
C VAL A 329 -1.70 9.09 -27.79
N GLN A 330 -2.43 9.17 -26.68
CA GLN A 330 -2.01 9.88 -25.48
C GLN A 330 -1.21 9.03 -24.51
N HIS A 331 -1.52 7.73 -24.42
CA HIS A 331 -0.83 6.80 -23.52
C HIS A 331 -0.69 5.44 -24.17
N VAL A 332 0.44 4.78 -23.90
CA VAL A 332 0.73 3.43 -24.39
C VAL A 332 1.43 2.66 -23.27
N GLN A 333 0.97 1.45 -22.99
CA GLN A 333 1.58 0.57 -22.00
C GLN A 333 1.55 -0.89 -22.46
N ILE A 334 2.70 -1.56 -22.35
CA ILE A 334 2.82 -2.98 -22.70
C ILE A 334 2.26 -3.82 -21.54
N TYR A 335 1.40 -4.77 -21.88
CA TYR A 335 0.74 -5.68 -20.96
C TYR A 335 1.17 -7.13 -21.22
N GLN A 336 1.54 -7.88 -20.17
CA GLN A 336 1.93 -9.31 -20.25
C GLN A 336 2.97 -9.66 -21.34
N SER A 337 3.81 -8.71 -21.76
CA SER A 337 4.81 -8.83 -22.85
C SER A 337 4.29 -9.11 -24.27
N THR A 338 3.05 -9.55 -24.44
CA THR A 338 2.44 -9.89 -25.74
C THR A 338 1.27 -8.98 -26.12
N GLN A 339 0.73 -8.24 -25.15
CA GLN A 339 -0.38 -7.32 -25.37
C GLN A 339 0.06 -5.87 -25.14
N LEU A 340 -0.72 -4.94 -25.66
CA LEU A 340 -0.50 -3.51 -25.47
C LEU A 340 -1.82 -2.80 -25.29
N VAL A 341 -1.87 -1.89 -24.31
CA VAL A 341 -3.01 -0.99 -24.11
C VAL A 341 -2.62 0.39 -24.60
N SER A 342 -3.52 1.03 -25.35
CA SER A 342 -3.35 2.41 -25.78
C SER A 342 -4.59 3.23 -25.53
N SER A 343 -4.41 4.49 -25.14
CA SER A 343 -5.49 5.47 -25.04
C SER A 343 -5.28 6.62 -26.00
N SER A 344 -6.36 7.22 -26.46
CA SER A 344 -6.34 8.23 -27.51
C SER A 344 -7.26 9.41 -27.21
N GLN A 345 -7.04 10.51 -27.93
CA GLN A 345 -7.94 11.65 -27.93
C GLN A 345 -9.32 11.34 -28.53
N ASP A 346 -9.43 10.25 -29.29
CA ASP A 346 -10.70 9.75 -29.87
C ASP A 346 -11.68 9.17 -28.83
N SER A 347 -11.44 9.43 -27.54
CA SER A 347 -12.16 8.94 -26.36
C SER A 347 -12.20 7.41 -26.19
N THR A 348 -11.43 6.66 -26.98
CA THR A 348 -11.34 5.20 -26.89
C THR A 348 -10.03 4.73 -26.26
N ILE A 349 -10.10 3.55 -25.65
CA ILE A 349 -8.93 2.78 -25.26
C ILE A 349 -8.94 1.51 -26.10
N ARG A 350 -7.78 1.06 -26.56
CA ARG A 350 -7.65 -0.17 -27.36
C ARG A 350 -6.68 -1.14 -26.73
N LEU A 351 -7.03 -2.43 -26.80
CA LEU A 351 -6.15 -3.54 -26.47
C LEU A 351 -5.67 -4.18 -27.76
N TRP A 352 -4.37 -4.35 -27.88
CA TRP A 352 -3.69 -4.88 -29.06
C TRP A 352 -2.98 -6.18 -28.73
N ASP A 353 -2.99 -7.10 -29.69
CA ASP A 353 -2.12 -8.27 -29.72
C ASP A 353 -0.87 -7.90 -30.53
N LEU A 354 0.32 -7.96 -29.91
CA LEU A 354 1.58 -7.60 -30.55
C LEU A 354 2.06 -8.67 -31.54
N ASP A 355 1.71 -9.93 -31.31
CA ASP A 355 2.11 -11.04 -32.19
C ASP A 355 1.27 -11.03 -33.47
N LYS A 356 -0.05 -10.83 -33.32
CA LYS A 356 -0.99 -10.76 -34.45
C LYS A 356 -1.08 -9.37 -35.08
N ARG A 357 -0.64 -8.32 -34.38
CA ARG A 357 -0.71 -6.91 -34.80
C ARG A 357 -2.13 -6.42 -35.04
N LEU A 358 -3.08 -6.94 -34.26
CA LEU A 358 -4.51 -6.62 -34.38
C LEU A 358 -5.04 -5.98 -33.11
N CYS A 359 -6.04 -5.11 -33.28
CA CYS A 359 -6.85 -4.59 -32.19
C CYS A 359 -7.78 -5.72 -31.69
N LEU A 360 -7.52 -6.24 -30.50
CA LEU A 360 -8.36 -7.25 -29.85
C LEU A 360 -9.68 -6.65 -29.36
N ARG A 361 -9.60 -5.48 -28.72
CA ARG A 361 -10.76 -4.81 -28.12
C ARG A 361 -10.66 -3.31 -28.16
N THR A 362 -11.82 -2.67 -28.20
CA THR A 362 -11.99 -1.23 -28.04
C THR A 362 -12.92 -0.99 -26.85
N PHE A 363 -12.44 -0.26 -25.85
CA PHE A 363 -13.21 0.17 -24.68
C PHE A 363 -13.78 1.55 -25.00
N GLN A 364 -15.11 1.65 -24.99
CA GLN A 364 -15.85 2.88 -25.24
C GLN A 364 -16.70 3.22 -24.01
N GLY A 365 -16.74 4.50 -23.65
CA GLY A 365 -17.55 4.97 -22.52
C GLY A 365 -17.04 6.24 -21.85
N HIS A 366 -15.81 6.69 -22.15
CA HIS A 366 -15.39 8.06 -21.84
C HIS A 366 -16.04 9.05 -22.81
N MET A 367 -16.37 10.24 -22.31
CA MET A 367 -16.99 11.30 -23.12
C MET A 367 -15.99 12.32 -23.67
N ALA A 368 -14.74 12.23 -23.23
CA ALA A 368 -13.66 13.15 -23.59
C ALA A 368 -12.34 12.37 -23.80
N PRO A 369 -11.29 13.02 -24.35
CA PRO A 369 -9.98 12.42 -24.56
C PRO A 369 -9.45 11.66 -23.34
N VAL A 370 -8.98 10.44 -23.56
CA VAL A 370 -8.41 9.60 -22.50
C VAL A 370 -6.90 9.82 -22.44
N LEU A 371 -6.44 10.48 -21.37
CA LEU A 371 -5.06 10.93 -21.24
C LEU A 371 -4.14 9.84 -20.70
N THR A 372 -4.65 8.95 -19.85
CA THR A 372 -3.85 7.86 -19.25
C THR A 372 -4.66 6.59 -19.16
N ALA A 373 -4.00 5.44 -19.37
CA ALA A 373 -4.60 4.13 -19.26
C ALA A 373 -3.54 3.11 -18.78
N ILE A 374 -3.74 2.56 -17.59
CA ILE A 374 -2.80 1.67 -16.91
C ILE A 374 -3.48 0.32 -16.65
N PRO A 375 -3.02 -0.78 -17.28
CA PRO A 375 -3.45 -2.12 -16.91
C PRO A 375 -2.88 -2.50 -15.54
N SER A 376 -3.69 -3.21 -14.75
CA SER A 376 -3.27 -3.84 -13.50
C SER A 376 -2.21 -4.89 -13.80
N MET A 377 -1.28 -5.08 -12.87
CA MET A 377 -0.26 -6.13 -12.98
C MET A 377 -0.91 -7.51 -12.94
N SER A 378 -0.50 -8.40 -13.86
CA SER A 378 -0.99 -9.78 -13.92
C SER A 378 -0.65 -10.54 -12.63
N HIS A 379 -1.55 -11.44 -12.21
CA HIS A 379 -1.45 -12.26 -10.98
C HIS A 379 -1.60 -11.51 -9.65
N PHE A 380 -2.35 -10.41 -9.59
CA PHE A 380 -2.72 -9.81 -8.32
C PHE A 380 -4.24 -9.72 -8.14
N LEU A 381 -4.71 -10.30 -7.03
CA LEU A 381 -6.12 -10.49 -6.70
C LEU A 381 -6.79 -9.13 -6.46
N HIS A 382 -7.50 -8.62 -7.46
CA HIS A 382 -8.43 -7.50 -7.28
C HIS A 382 -9.86 -8.00 -7.12
N THR A 383 -10.51 -7.50 -6.07
CA THR A 383 -11.91 -7.74 -5.68
C THR A 383 -12.87 -6.79 -6.40
N PHE A 384 -12.41 -6.04 -7.43
CA PHE A 384 -13.31 -5.29 -8.32
C PHE A 384 -14.22 -6.23 -9.14
N SER A 385 -13.85 -7.52 -9.20
CA SER A 385 -14.69 -8.65 -9.61
C SER A 385 -14.53 -9.75 -8.56
N ASP A 386 -15.60 -10.51 -8.28
CA ASP A 386 -15.54 -11.75 -7.48
C ASP A 386 -14.69 -12.84 -8.17
N LYS A 387 -14.33 -12.62 -9.44
CA LYS A 387 -13.44 -13.46 -10.25
C LYS A 387 -12.08 -12.80 -10.39
N ARG A 388 -11.03 -13.61 -10.56
CA ARG A 388 -9.65 -13.19 -10.78
C ARG A 388 -9.50 -12.52 -12.15
N GLU A 389 -10.10 -11.35 -12.34
CA GLU A 389 -10.08 -10.62 -13.60
C GLU A 389 -9.01 -9.54 -13.57
N ASP A 390 -8.24 -9.45 -14.65
CA ASP A 390 -7.31 -8.36 -14.86
C ASP A 390 -8.09 -7.08 -15.19
N VAL A 391 -7.70 -5.99 -14.54
CA VAL A 391 -8.41 -4.71 -14.59
C VAL A 391 -7.56 -3.66 -15.30
N LEU A 392 -8.21 -2.73 -15.99
CA LEU A 392 -7.61 -1.56 -16.61
C LEU A 392 -8.16 -0.30 -15.96
N ILE A 393 -7.31 0.66 -15.62
CA ILE A 393 -7.71 1.95 -15.03
C ILE A 393 -7.38 3.06 -16.02
N SER A 394 -8.32 3.95 -16.29
CA SER A 394 -8.13 5.07 -17.20
C SER A 394 -8.56 6.40 -16.62
N GLY A 395 -7.83 7.46 -16.95
CA GLY A 395 -8.11 8.83 -16.57
C GLY A 395 -8.37 9.67 -17.82
N SER A 396 -9.47 10.43 -17.80
CA SER A 396 -9.92 11.23 -18.94
C SER A 396 -10.11 12.70 -18.57
N LEU A 397 -10.15 13.54 -19.60
CA LEU A 397 -10.57 14.93 -19.50
C LEU A 397 -12.03 15.11 -19.08
N ASP A 398 -12.85 14.05 -19.09
CA ASP A 398 -14.23 14.06 -18.60
C ASP A 398 -14.35 14.11 -17.06
N HIS A 399 -13.21 14.31 -16.38
CA HIS A 399 -13.09 14.41 -14.92
C HIS A 399 -13.29 13.07 -14.19
N THR A 400 -13.50 11.98 -14.92
CA THR A 400 -13.73 10.66 -14.36
C THR A 400 -12.51 9.76 -14.50
N ILE A 401 -12.40 8.84 -13.55
CA ILE A 401 -11.51 7.68 -13.66
C ILE A 401 -12.40 6.47 -13.85
N LYS A 402 -12.14 5.65 -14.88
CA LYS A 402 -12.91 4.44 -15.13
C LYS A 402 -12.06 3.20 -14.91
N VAL A 403 -12.70 2.17 -14.37
CA VAL A 403 -12.12 0.87 -14.09
C VAL A 403 -12.82 -0.13 -15.00
N TRP A 404 -12.06 -0.83 -15.84
CA TRP A 404 -12.55 -1.72 -16.89
C TRP A 404 -12.08 -3.15 -16.65
N SER A 405 -12.91 -4.13 -16.97
CA SER A 405 -12.48 -5.53 -17.04
C SER A 405 -11.80 -5.76 -18.40
N ILE A 406 -10.51 -6.17 -18.39
CA ILE A 406 -9.74 -6.42 -19.62
C ILE A 406 -10.36 -7.57 -20.41
N GLU A 407 -10.87 -8.58 -19.71
CA GLU A 407 -11.47 -9.79 -20.29
C GLU A 407 -12.84 -9.57 -20.93
N THR A 408 -13.64 -8.63 -20.45
CA THR A 408 -15.00 -8.41 -20.96
C THR A 408 -15.12 -7.13 -21.78
N GLY A 409 -14.24 -6.15 -21.57
CA GLY A 409 -14.37 -4.82 -22.16
C GLY A 409 -15.34 -3.90 -21.41
N GLN A 410 -15.98 -4.38 -20.34
CA GLN A 410 -17.02 -3.64 -19.62
C GLN A 410 -16.41 -2.67 -18.59
N CYS A 411 -17.04 -1.52 -18.44
CA CYS A 411 -16.75 -0.59 -17.35
C CYS A 411 -17.32 -1.15 -16.05
N LEU A 412 -16.45 -1.57 -15.12
CA LEU A 412 -16.81 -2.08 -13.80
C LEU A 412 -17.25 -0.94 -12.87
N GLN A 413 -16.49 0.15 -12.85
CA GLN A 413 -16.71 1.26 -11.93
C GLN A 413 -16.29 2.59 -12.57
N THR A 414 -17.01 3.66 -12.22
CA THR A 414 -16.60 5.04 -12.52
C THR A 414 -16.36 5.76 -11.20
N LEU A 415 -15.16 6.28 -11.01
CA LEU A 415 -14.75 7.06 -9.84
C LEU A 415 -14.95 8.54 -10.13
N PHE A 416 -15.68 9.20 -9.24
CA PHE A 416 -15.94 10.62 -9.28
C PHE A 416 -15.23 11.32 -8.14
N GLY A 417 -14.68 12.50 -8.40
CA GLY A 417 -14.11 13.32 -7.33
C GLY A 417 -13.27 14.49 -7.78
N HIS A 418 -12.66 14.45 -8.97
CA HIS A 418 -11.94 15.62 -9.49
C HIS A 418 -12.90 16.66 -10.06
N ILE A 419 -12.49 17.93 -9.97
CA ILE A 419 -13.27 19.05 -10.52
C ILE A 419 -12.92 19.24 -12.00
N GLN A 420 -11.66 19.02 -12.36
CA GLN A 420 -11.17 19.09 -13.74
C GLN A 420 -10.60 17.74 -14.22
N GLY A 421 -10.16 17.71 -15.48
CA GLY A 421 -9.70 16.51 -16.17
C GLY A 421 -8.52 15.82 -15.47
N VAL A 422 -8.52 14.49 -15.47
CA VAL A 422 -7.46 13.69 -14.87
C VAL A 422 -6.32 13.54 -15.87
N ARG A 423 -5.18 14.17 -15.57
CA ARG A 423 -4.02 14.25 -16.48
C ARG A 423 -3.03 13.11 -16.29
N ALA A 424 -2.84 12.67 -15.06
CA ALA A 424 -1.83 11.69 -14.68
C ALA A 424 -2.44 10.67 -13.71
N LEU A 425 -2.04 9.41 -13.87
CA LEU A 425 -2.41 8.31 -12.99
C LEU A 425 -1.14 7.55 -12.62
N ALA A 426 -1.06 7.09 -11.37
CA ALA A 426 -0.04 6.17 -10.92
C ALA A 426 -0.70 5.11 -10.04
N TYR A 427 -0.35 3.85 -10.27
CA TYR A 427 -1.04 2.71 -9.67
C TYR A 427 -0.05 1.76 -9.01
N ASP A 428 -0.38 1.34 -7.80
CA ASP A 428 0.29 0.27 -7.07
C ASP A 428 -0.76 -0.73 -6.56
N LYS A 429 -0.30 -1.89 -6.07
CA LYS A 429 -1.13 -2.96 -5.52
C LYS A 429 -2.08 -2.48 -4.43
N LEU A 430 -1.63 -1.55 -3.59
CA LEU A 430 -2.41 -1.07 -2.46
C LEU A 430 -3.22 0.19 -2.77
N ARG A 431 -2.80 1.01 -3.74
CA ARG A 431 -3.28 2.39 -3.90
C ARG A 431 -3.27 2.84 -5.35
N LEU A 432 -4.18 3.74 -5.67
CA LEU A 432 -4.21 4.48 -6.93
C LEU A 432 -4.02 5.97 -6.60
N ILE A 433 -3.20 6.68 -7.37
CA ILE A 433 -3.10 8.13 -7.29
C ILE A 433 -3.53 8.72 -8.63
N SER A 434 -4.30 9.78 -8.57
CA SER A 434 -4.65 10.62 -9.71
C SER A 434 -4.24 12.05 -9.49
N GLY A 435 -3.68 12.66 -10.54
CA GLY A 435 -3.44 14.09 -10.63
C GLY A 435 -4.35 14.72 -11.65
N SER A 436 -4.96 15.84 -11.28
CA SER A 436 -5.90 16.58 -12.12
C SER A 436 -5.36 17.96 -12.49
N LEU A 437 -5.95 18.52 -13.54
CA LEU A 437 -5.70 19.88 -14.02
C LEU A 437 -6.13 20.95 -13.00
N ASP A 438 -6.95 20.60 -12.01
CA ASP A 438 -7.33 21.48 -10.89
C ASP A 438 -6.21 21.67 -9.84
N GLY A 439 -5.05 21.03 -10.03
CA GLY A 439 -3.92 21.06 -9.10
C GLY A 439 -4.07 20.09 -7.92
N SER A 440 -5.16 19.32 -7.85
CA SER A 440 -5.37 18.32 -6.81
C SER A 440 -4.77 16.96 -7.19
N LEU A 441 -4.21 16.31 -6.17
CA LEU A 441 -3.88 14.90 -6.18
C LEU A 441 -4.88 14.15 -5.30
N LYS A 442 -5.42 13.05 -5.78
CA LYS A 442 -6.29 12.18 -4.98
C LYS A 442 -5.69 10.80 -4.85
N LEU A 443 -5.62 10.33 -3.61
CA LEU A 443 -5.24 8.97 -3.28
C LEU A 443 -6.52 8.16 -3.14
N TRP A 444 -6.63 7.08 -3.88
CA TRP A 444 -7.77 6.17 -3.90
C TRP A 444 -7.36 4.82 -3.39
N ASP A 445 -8.31 4.16 -2.73
CA ASP A 445 -8.11 2.81 -2.28
C ASP A 445 -8.25 1.81 -3.43
N SER A 446 -7.23 0.97 -3.67
CA SER A 446 -7.20 0.04 -4.83
C SER A 446 -8.21 -1.11 -4.76
N GLN A 447 -9.01 -1.22 -3.70
CA GLN A 447 -10.03 -2.27 -3.58
C GLN A 447 -11.44 -1.71 -3.70
N ASN A 448 -11.71 -0.59 -3.03
CA ASN A 448 -13.06 -0.02 -2.98
C ASN A 448 -13.27 1.09 -4.02
N GLY A 449 -12.18 1.63 -4.59
CA GLY A 449 -12.23 2.81 -5.46
C GLY A 449 -12.65 4.08 -4.71
N LEU A 450 -12.67 4.06 -3.38
CA LEU A 450 -13.05 5.21 -2.58
C LEU A 450 -11.87 6.19 -2.44
N PRO A 451 -12.11 7.51 -2.51
CA PRO A 451 -11.06 8.49 -2.25
C PRO A 451 -10.68 8.43 -0.76
N MET A 452 -9.39 8.22 -0.49
CA MET A 452 -8.83 8.24 0.86
C MET A 452 -8.46 9.67 1.28
N TYR A 453 -7.63 10.35 0.50
CA TYR A 453 -7.18 11.72 0.78
C TYR A 453 -7.11 12.55 -0.49
N SER A 454 -7.28 13.85 -0.33
CA SER A 454 -6.96 14.86 -1.33
C SER A 454 -5.74 15.63 -0.85
N LEU A 455 -4.68 15.62 -1.63
CA LEU A 455 -3.50 16.45 -1.43
C LEU A 455 -3.57 17.60 -2.44
N GLN A 456 -3.32 18.82 -2.01
CA GLN A 456 -3.30 19.97 -2.89
C GLN A 456 -1.90 20.59 -2.86
N PRO A 457 -0.99 20.13 -3.75
CA PRO A 457 0.37 20.68 -3.83
C PRO A 457 0.41 22.17 -4.13
N SER A 458 -0.33 22.58 -5.17
CA SER A 458 -0.30 23.92 -5.71
C SER A 458 -1.63 24.23 -6.40
N THR A 459 -1.81 25.48 -6.83
CA THR A 459 -2.94 25.90 -7.67
C THR A 459 -2.70 25.60 -9.14
N ALA A 460 -1.49 25.15 -9.51
CA ALA A 460 -1.14 24.86 -10.89
C ALA A 460 -1.58 23.44 -11.28
N PRO A 461 -1.89 23.19 -12.56
CA PRO A 461 -2.23 21.85 -13.04
C PRO A 461 -1.14 20.83 -12.74
N VAL A 462 -1.53 19.65 -12.25
CA VAL A 462 -0.61 18.52 -12.11
C VAL A 462 -0.36 17.91 -13.47
N THR A 463 0.89 17.86 -13.89
CA THR A 463 1.29 17.35 -15.21
C THR A 463 1.68 15.87 -15.17
N ALA A 464 2.36 15.46 -14.09
CA ALA A 464 2.85 14.09 -13.93
C ALA A 464 2.83 13.66 -12.45
N VAL A 465 2.66 12.36 -12.23
CA VAL A 465 2.61 11.76 -10.90
C VAL A 465 3.46 10.49 -10.88
N GLY A 466 4.21 10.30 -9.80
CA GLY A 466 4.91 9.07 -9.47
C GLY A 466 4.46 8.54 -8.12
N LEU A 467 4.26 7.23 -8.04
CA LEU A 467 3.92 6.53 -6.80
C LEU A 467 4.98 5.48 -6.48
N SER A 468 5.26 5.34 -5.20
CA SER A 468 6.11 4.31 -4.63
C SER A 468 5.54 3.84 -3.29
N ASP A 469 6.12 2.77 -2.74
CA ASP A 469 5.69 2.19 -1.48
C ASP A 469 5.73 3.21 -0.32
N THR A 470 6.70 4.14 -0.34
CA THR A 470 6.89 5.14 0.73
C THR A 470 6.63 6.58 0.32
N LYS A 471 6.74 6.92 -0.97
CA LYS A 471 6.63 8.31 -1.42
C LYS A 471 5.57 8.51 -2.51
N VAL A 472 4.99 9.70 -2.51
CA VAL A 472 4.25 10.27 -3.64
C VAL A 472 5.06 11.41 -4.19
N ILE A 473 5.14 11.50 -5.51
CA ILE A 473 5.80 12.61 -6.19
C ILE A 473 4.82 13.17 -7.22
N SER A 474 4.71 14.49 -7.30
CA SER A 474 4.01 15.16 -8.39
C SER A 474 4.88 16.24 -8.98
N ALA A 475 4.66 16.50 -10.26
CA ALA A 475 5.17 17.66 -10.94
C ALA A 475 4.01 18.53 -11.41
N ASP A 476 4.24 19.83 -11.42
CA ASP A 476 3.26 20.80 -11.89
C ASP A 476 3.70 21.53 -13.17
N ASP A 477 2.77 22.31 -13.69
CA ASP A 477 2.99 23.13 -14.89
C ASP A 477 3.95 24.31 -14.67
N GLN A 478 4.22 24.67 -13.41
CA GLN A 478 5.21 25.72 -13.08
C GLN A 478 6.64 25.19 -13.00
N GLY A 479 6.81 23.87 -13.03
CA GLY A 479 8.12 23.21 -12.98
C GLY A 479 8.58 22.90 -11.55
N ASP A 480 7.68 22.97 -10.57
CA ASP A 480 7.94 22.55 -9.20
C ASP A 480 7.67 21.05 -9.06
N ILE A 481 8.50 20.39 -8.23
CA ILE A 481 8.36 18.98 -7.89
C ILE A 481 8.02 18.88 -6.41
N HIS A 482 6.88 18.29 -6.11
CA HIS A 482 6.44 18.04 -4.75
C HIS A 482 6.64 16.57 -4.40
N VAL A 483 7.24 16.32 -3.23
CA VAL A 483 7.52 14.98 -2.70
C VAL A 483 6.88 14.87 -1.33
N TRP A 484 5.97 13.91 -1.18
CA TRP A 484 5.39 13.50 0.09
C TRP A 484 6.01 12.18 0.52
N ASP A 485 6.71 12.21 1.65
CA ASP A 485 7.38 11.03 2.20
C ASP A 485 6.60 10.50 3.42
N PHE A 486 6.09 9.27 3.30
CA PHE A 486 5.41 8.54 4.37
C PHE A 486 6.35 7.55 5.09
N GLY A 487 7.57 7.38 4.60
CA GLY A 487 8.62 6.51 5.15
C GLY A 487 9.47 7.18 6.23
N CYS A 488 9.65 8.50 6.17
CA CYS A 488 10.47 9.25 7.12
C CYS A 488 9.74 9.56 8.44
N CYS A 489 10.03 8.77 9.48
CA CYS A 489 10.07 9.20 10.89
C CYS A 489 11.26 8.54 11.59
#